data_AF-Q8TZQ4-F1
#
_entry.id   AF-Q8TZQ4-F1
#
_cell.length_a   1.000
_cell.length_b   1.000
_cell.length_c   1.000
_cell.angle_alpha   90.00
_cell.angle_beta   90.00
_cell.angle_gamma   90.00
#
_symmetry.space_group_name_H-M   'P 1'
#
loop_
_entity.id
_entity.type
_entity.pdbx_description
1 polymer ?
#
loop_
_entity_poly.entity_id
_entity_poly.type
_entity_poly.pdbx_seq_one_letter_code
_entity_poly.pdbx_strand_id
1 'polypeptide(L)'
;MSVEVPLNPITRSEIHQLESILLFATLFRPEVIELIKDPAERLTWVDSLAVAAGAIAREKAGMTVSEIARELGRTEQTIRKHLKGESKAGQLVRETYELIKQGKLDELIKTIEMIEKGGLREVVAKEEYEKLLQEYEKLKQEYEAIKEKVEAAELESLEKAKEEIENLKKKLQKLEEEKKELEKELKEQKVKLIEYEAKAKRAEELENKVKELEQLAKESEELKKKLEEVQAEAEKAKELENRIKELEEEITKLKDGIKKAKEILESLL
;
A
#
# COMPACT_ATOMS: atom_id res chain seq x y z
N MET A 1 -21.54 23.42 -69.11
CA MET A 1 -21.85 22.78 -70.41
C MET A 1 -23.00 21.81 -70.16
N SER A 2 -24.09 21.89 -70.91
CA SER A 2 -25.15 20.87 -70.85
C SER A 2 -24.69 19.63 -71.61
N VAL A 3 -24.33 18.56 -70.90
CA VAL A 3 -23.96 17.30 -71.54
C VAL A 3 -25.25 16.60 -71.96
N GLU A 4 -25.46 16.44 -73.26
CA GLU A 4 -26.59 15.67 -73.78
C GLU A 4 -26.32 14.17 -73.59
N VAL A 5 -27.25 13.46 -72.94
CA VAL A 5 -27.10 12.03 -72.63
C VAL A 5 -27.85 11.18 -73.66
N PRO A 6 -27.16 10.31 -74.42
CA PRO A 6 -27.82 9.46 -75.43
C PRO A 6 -28.52 8.28 -74.76
N LEU A 7 -29.76 8.47 -74.29
CA LEU A 7 -30.53 7.43 -73.56
C LEU A 7 -30.86 6.20 -74.41
N ASN A 8 -30.95 6.35 -75.73
CA ASN A 8 -31.12 5.26 -76.69
C ASN A 8 -29.98 5.33 -77.72
N PRO A 9 -28.77 4.89 -77.36
CA PRO A 9 -27.60 5.05 -78.21
C PRO A 9 -27.67 4.12 -79.43
N ILE A 10 -27.30 4.62 -80.61
CA ILE A 10 -27.30 3.88 -81.88
C ILE A 10 -25.85 3.60 -82.31
N THR A 11 -24.97 4.58 -82.21
CA THR A 11 -23.57 4.44 -82.62
C THR A 11 -22.70 3.89 -81.49
N ARG A 12 -21.56 3.27 -81.82
CA ARG A 12 -20.58 2.84 -80.80
C ARG A 12 -20.12 3.99 -79.89
N SER A 13 -20.01 5.20 -80.45
CA SER A 13 -19.65 6.39 -79.68
C SER A 13 -20.73 6.74 -78.64
N GLU A 14 -22.00 6.69 -79.03
CA GLU A 14 -23.12 6.95 -78.11
C GLU A 14 -23.23 5.86 -77.04
N ILE A 15 -22.98 4.59 -77.39
CA ILE A 15 -22.95 3.48 -76.42
C ILE A 15 -21.87 3.73 -75.37
N HIS A 16 -20.64 4.05 -75.80
CA HIS A 16 -19.54 4.36 -74.90
C HIS A 16 -19.80 5.62 -74.07
N GLN A 17 -20.46 6.63 -74.64
CA GLN A 17 -20.84 7.83 -73.93
C GLN A 17 -21.87 7.53 -72.84
N LEU A 18 -22.93 6.77 -73.14
CA LEU A 18 -23.91 6.35 -72.14
C LEU A 18 -23.26 5.48 -71.06
N GLU A 19 -22.40 4.53 -71.43
CA GLU A 19 -21.64 3.69 -70.50
C GLU A 19 -20.79 4.54 -69.53
N SER A 20 -20.03 5.50 -70.07
CA SER A 20 -19.18 6.38 -69.27
C SER A 20 -20.01 7.21 -68.31
N ILE A 21 -21.09 7.83 -68.79
CA ILE A 21 -21.99 8.65 -67.97
C ILE A 21 -22.60 7.81 -66.86
N LEU A 22 -23.10 6.60 -67.16
CA LEU A 22 -23.68 5.71 -66.16
C LEU A 22 -22.68 5.28 -65.10
N LEU A 23 -21.45 4.95 -65.50
CA LEU A 23 -20.39 4.57 -64.58
C LEU A 23 -20.02 5.74 -63.66
N PHE A 24 -19.69 6.90 -64.24
CA PHE A 24 -19.31 8.08 -63.46
C PHE A 24 -20.43 8.52 -62.53
N ALA A 25 -21.64 8.69 -63.06
CA ALA A 25 -22.79 9.10 -62.26
C ALA A 25 -23.06 8.13 -61.10
N THR A 26 -22.87 6.82 -61.29
CA THR A 26 -23.07 5.84 -60.23
C THR A 26 -21.95 5.88 -59.20
N LEU A 27 -20.68 6.04 -59.59
CA LEU A 27 -19.54 6.11 -58.68
C LEU A 27 -19.62 7.29 -57.71
N PHE A 28 -20.27 8.39 -58.12
CA PHE A 28 -20.43 9.60 -57.29
C PHE A 28 -21.72 9.64 -56.46
N ARG A 29 -22.51 8.55 -56.44
CA ARG A 29 -23.62 8.43 -55.49
C ARG A 29 -23.06 8.26 -54.06
N PRO A 30 -23.60 8.96 -53.03
CA PRO A 30 -23.09 8.88 -51.65
C PRO A 30 -22.93 7.45 -51.11
N GLU A 31 -23.92 6.60 -51.37
CA GLU A 31 -23.93 5.19 -50.97
C GLU A 31 -22.86 4.36 -51.70
N VAL A 32 -22.48 4.74 -52.93
CA VAL A 32 -21.43 4.05 -53.69
C VAL A 32 -20.05 4.50 -53.23
N ILE A 33 -19.88 5.78 -52.91
CA ILE A 33 -18.64 6.32 -52.34
C ILE A 33 -18.25 5.58 -51.06
N GLU A 34 -19.22 5.31 -50.18
CA GLU A 34 -18.97 4.53 -48.97
C GLU A 34 -18.65 3.05 -49.28
N LEU A 35 -19.31 2.43 -50.27
CA LEU A 35 -19.01 1.06 -50.69
C LEU A 35 -17.58 0.89 -51.24
N ILE A 36 -17.04 1.91 -51.92
CA ILE A 36 -15.69 1.86 -52.52
C ILE A 36 -14.59 2.46 -51.63
N LYS A 37 -14.94 2.85 -50.39
CA LYS A 37 -14.03 3.48 -49.44
C LYS A 37 -12.92 2.54 -49.01
N ASP A 38 -13.24 1.28 -48.74
CA ASP A 38 -12.27 0.23 -48.42
C ASP A 38 -11.39 -0.09 -49.65
N PRO A 39 -10.06 0.14 -49.60
CA PRO A 39 -9.15 -0.18 -50.69
C PRO A 39 -9.17 -1.67 -51.10
N ALA A 40 -9.46 -2.59 -50.17
CA ALA A 40 -9.45 -4.03 -50.44
C ALA A 40 -10.59 -4.47 -51.36
N GLU A 41 -11.78 -3.88 -51.22
CA GLU A 41 -12.96 -4.22 -52.02
C GLU A 41 -13.18 -3.27 -53.21
N ARG A 42 -12.54 -2.10 -53.21
CA ARG A 42 -12.71 -1.05 -54.23
C ARG A 42 -12.60 -1.57 -55.66
N LEU A 43 -11.58 -2.39 -55.95
CA LEU A 43 -11.36 -2.91 -57.30
C LEU A 43 -12.54 -3.78 -57.77
N THR A 44 -13.04 -4.65 -56.89
CA THR A 44 -14.17 -5.55 -57.18
C THR A 44 -15.45 -4.77 -57.42
N TRP A 45 -15.70 -3.73 -56.63
CA TRP A 45 -16.86 -2.86 -56.80
C TRP A 45 -16.79 -2.07 -58.10
N VAL A 46 -15.64 -1.46 -58.41
CA VAL A 46 -15.45 -0.68 -59.64
C VAL A 46 -15.58 -1.57 -60.88
N ASP A 47 -14.99 -2.78 -60.89
CA ASP A 47 -15.13 -3.74 -61.98
C ASP A 47 -16.60 -4.13 -62.21
N SER A 48 -17.32 -4.48 -61.14
CA SER A 48 -18.73 -4.87 -61.21
C SER A 48 -19.65 -3.73 -61.70
N LEU A 49 -19.37 -2.49 -61.28
CA LEU A 49 -20.09 -1.30 -61.74
C LEU A 49 -19.81 -0.99 -63.21
N ALA A 50 -18.54 -1.11 -63.65
CA ALA A 50 -18.16 -0.90 -65.05
C ALA A 50 -18.85 -1.90 -65.97
N VAL A 51 -18.85 -3.19 -65.60
CA VAL A 51 -19.56 -4.24 -66.36
C VAL A 51 -21.07 -3.98 -66.40
N ALA A 52 -21.67 -3.57 -65.29
CA ALA A 52 -23.09 -3.24 -65.24
C ALA A 52 -23.46 -2.03 -66.12
N ALA A 53 -22.65 -0.97 -66.09
CA ALA A 53 -22.81 0.21 -66.94
C ALA A 53 -22.69 -0.13 -68.43
N GLY A 54 -21.65 -0.88 -68.81
CA GLY A 54 -21.47 -1.34 -70.18
C GLY A 54 -22.60 -2.25 -70.66
N ALA A 55 -23.14 -3.10 -69.78
CA ALA A 55 -24.25 -3.99 -70.10
C ALA A 55 -25.54 -3.19 -70.35
N ILE A 56 -25.89 -2.27 -69.46
CA ILE A 56 -27.10 -1.45 -69.57
C ILE A 56 -27.03 -0.54 -70.80
N ALA A 57 -25.87 0.09 -71.09
CA ALA A 57 -25.73 0.94 -72.27
C ALA A 57 -25.99 0.17 -73.58
N ARG A 58 -25.51 -1.07 -73.66
CA ARG A 58 -25.75 -1.95 -74.82
C ARG A 58 -27.17 -2.51 -74.89
N GLU A 59 -27.79 -2.78 -73.74
CA GLU A 59 -29.23 -3.11 -73.68
C GLU A 59 -30.07 -1.97 -74.28
N LYS A 60 -29.74 -0.71 -73.97
CA LYS A 60 -30.43 0.46 -74.53
C LYS A 60 -30.15 0.70 -76.02
N ALA A 61 -29.05 0.15 -76.54
CA ALA A 61 -28.78 0.09 -77.98
C ALA A 61 -29.54 -1.06 -78.70
N GLY A 62 -30.33 -1.85 -77.97
CA GLY A 62 -31.08 -2.97 -78.52
C GLY A 62 -30.27 -4.26 -78.72
N MET A 63 -29.07 -4.34 -78.14
CA MET A 63 -28.23 -5.54 -78.24
C MET A 63 -28.80 -6.71 -77.44
N THR A 64 -28.63 -7.92 -77.95
CA THR A 64 -29.00 -9.15 -77.25
C THR A 64 -28.02 -9.47 -76.12
N VAL A 65 -28.48 -10.21 -75.10
CA VAL A 65 -27.63 -10.65 -73.97
C VAL A 65 -26.37 -11.36 -74.46
N SER A 66 -26.47 -12.18 -75.50
CA SER A 66 -25.34 -12.92 -76.07
C SER A 66 -24.30 -12.01 -76.72
N GLU A 67 -24.73 -10.94 -77.39
CA GLU A 67 -23.83 -9.94 -77.97
C GLU A 67 -23.13 -9.15 -76.87
N ILE A 68 -23.87 -8.70 -75.86
CA ILE A 68 -23.34 -7.97 -74.70
C ILE A 68 -22.29 -8.80 -73.97
N ALA A 69 -22.58 -10.09 -73.73
CA ALA A 69 -21.67 -11.02 -73.06
C ALA A 69 -20.34 -11.18 -73.83
N ARG A 70 -20.41 -11.33 -75.15
CA ARG A 70 -19.21 -11.41 -76.02
C ARG A 70 -18.40 -10.13 -76.00
N GLU A 71 -19.05 -8.96 -76.10
CA GLU A 71 -18.33 -7.68 -76.12
C GLU A 71 -17.68 -7.33 -74.77
N LEU A 72 -18.36 -7.61 -73.66
CA LEU A 72 -17.84 -7.30 -72.32
C LEU A 72 -16.93 -8.39 -71.75
N GLY A 73 -16.75 -9.51 -72.46
CA GLY A 73 -15.93 -10.63 -72.01
C GLY A 73 -16.47 -11.31 -70.75
N ARG A 74 -17.80 -11.38 -70.58
CA ARG A 74 -18.47 -11.98 -69.42
C ARG A 74 -19.45 -13.06 -69.85
N THR A 75 -19.90 -13.88 -68.90
CA THR A 75 -20.92 -14.90 -69.19
C THR A 75 -22.29 -14.26 -69.39
N GLU A 76 -23.16 -14.85 -70.21
CA GLU A 76 -24.55 -14.40 -70.34
C GLU A 76 -25.28 -14.37 -68.98
N GLN A 77 -24.97 -15.30 -68.08
CA GLN A 77 -25.56 -15.32 -66.75
C GLN A 77 -25.20 -14.07 -65.95
N THR A 78 -23.92 -13.65 -65.97
CA THR A 78 -23.46 -12.42 -65.34
C THR A 78 -24.18 -11.21 -65.93
N ILE A 79 -24.27 -11.12 -67.26
CA ILE A 79 -24.98 -10.02 -67.93
C ILE A 79 -26.46 -9.99 -67.54
N ARG A 80 -27.15 -11.14 -67.54
CA ARG A 80 -28.57 -11.21 -67.13
C ARG A 80 -28.76 -10.73 -65.70
N LYS A 81 -27.87 -11.08 -64.76
CA LYS A 81 -27.94 -10.61 -63.38
C LYS A 81 -27.82 -9.10 -63.26
N HIS A 82 -26.89 -8.48 -64.01
CA HIS A 82 -26.75 -7.03 -64.04
C HIS A 82 -27.95 -6.34 -64.68
N LEU A 83 -28.38 -6.81 -65.87
CA LEU A 83 -29.51 -6.24 -66.59
C LEU A 83 -30.80 -6.33 -65.78
N LYS A 84 -31.08 -7.46 -65.12
CA LYS A 84 -32.28 -7.62 -64.28
C LYS A 84 -32.21 -6.88 -62.94
N GLY A 85 -31.05 -6.33 -62.56
CA GLY A 85 -30.85 -5.72 -61.25
C GLY A 85 -30.74 -6.72 -60.10
N GLU A 86 -30.48 -8.01 -60.38
CA GLU A 86 -30.28 -9.05 -59.36
C GLU A 86 -28.92 -8.90 -58.66
N SER A 87 -27.93 -8.29 -59.34
CA SER A 87 -26.67 -7.87 -58.73
C SER A 87 -26.79 -6.47 -58.12
N LYS A 88 -26.07 -6.19 -57.02
CA LYS A 88 -26.07 -4.86 -56.42
C LYS A 88 -25.56 -3.77 -57.37
N ALA A 89 -24.50 -4.03 -58.13
CA ALA A 89 -23.98 -3.10 -59.15
C ALA A 89 -25.01 -2.81 -60.25
N GLY A 90 -25.68 -3.85 -60.76
CA GLY A 90 -26.75 -3.70 -61.75
C GLY A 90 -27.94 -2.89 -61.24
N GLN A 91 -28.32 -3.09 -59.97
CA GLN A 91 -29.36 -2.30 -59.31
C GLN A 91 -28.97 -0.81 -59.28
N LEU A 92 -27.78 -0.50 -58.76
CA LEU A 92 -27.29 0.88 -58.61
C LEU A 92 -27.21 1.61 -59.95
N VAL A 93 -26.65 0.96 -60.98
CA VAL A 93 -26.52 1.56 -62.31
C VAL A 93 -27.89 1.76 -62.99
N ARG A 94 -28.83 0.82 -62.81
CA ARG A 94 -30.19 0.94 -63.35
C ARG A 94 -30.96 2.09 -62.70
N GLU A 95 -30.85 2.23 -61.38
CA GLU A 95 -31.40 3.39 -60.67
C GLU A 95 -30.78 4.70 -61.18
N THR A 96 -29.46 4.74 -61.38
CA THR A 96 -28.77 5.90 -61.95
C THR A 96 -29.27 6.23 -63.36
N TYR A 97 -29.49 5.24 -64.21
CA TYR A 97 -30.07 5.43 -65.54
C TYR A 97 -31.46 6.09 -65.47
N GLU A 98 -32.34 5.61 -64.58
CA GLU A 98 -33.68 6.19 -64.42
C GLU A 98 -33.64 7.62 -63.87
N LEU A 99 -32.72 7.93 -62.95
CA LEU A 99 -32.51 9.31 -62.47
C LEU A 99 -32.08 10.25 -63.60
N ILE A 100 -31.14 9.81 -64.45
CA ILE A 100 -30.68 10.60 -65.59
C ILE A 100 -31.80 10.81 -66.60
N LYS A 101 -32.58 9.75 -66.88
CA LYS A 101 -33.77 9.82 -67.74
C LYS A 101 -34.82 10.81 -67.22
N GLN A 102 -34.92 10.99 -65.91
CA GLN A 102 -35.80 11.97 -65.26
C GLN A 102 -35.22 13.40 -65.24
N GLY A 103 -34.03 13.63 -65.83
CA GLY A 103 -33.37 14.93 -65.83
C GLY A 103 -32.66 15.29 -64.51
N LYS A 104 -32.48 14.33 -63.60
CA LYS A 104 -31.83 14.55 -62.29
C LYS A 104 -30.31 14.39 -62.31
N LEU A 105 -29.68 14.41 -63.49
CA LEU A 105 -28.22 14.37 -63.61
C LEU A 105 -27.57 15.59 -62.94
N ASP A 106 -28.24 16.74 -62.94
CA ASP A 106 -27.77 17.97 -62.30
C ASP A 106 -27.60 17.83 -60.76
N GLU A 107 -28.37 16.95 -60.11
CA GLU A 107 -28.22 16.65 -58.67
C GLU A 107 -26.93 15.87 -58.38
N LEU A 108 -26.52 15.00 -59.31
CA LEU A 108 -25.27 14.25 -59.23
C LEU A 108 -24.07 15.14 -59.58
N ILE A 109 -24.20 16.01 -60.60
CA ILE A 109 -23.18 17.00 -60.94
C ILE A 109 -22.97 17.97 -59.77
N LYS A 110 -24.03 18.40 -59.08
CA LYS A 110 -23.91 19.18 -57.83
C LYS A 110 -23.13 18.43 -56.75
N THR A 111 -23.32 17.12 -56.63
CA THR A 111 -22.57 16.30 -55.67
C THR A 111 -21.08 16.27 -56.01
N ILE A 112 -20.74 16.13 -57.30
CA ILE A 112 -19.36 16.21 -57.80
C ILE A 112 -18.78 17.62 -57.56
N GLU A 113 -19.52 18.68 -57.89
CA GLU A 113 -19.09 20.05 -57.63
C GLU A 113 -18.92 20.34 -56.13
N MET A 114 -19.75 19.76 -55.25
CA MET A 114 -19.62 19.88 -53.80
C MET A 114 -18.38 19.17 -53.27
N ILE A 115 -17.99 18.04 -53.88
CA ILE A 115 -16.76 17.30 -53.57
C ILE A 115 -15.53 18.06 -54.11
N GLU A 116 -15.60 18.56 -55.34
CA GLU A 116 -14.51 19.28 -56.04
C GLU A 116 -14.26 20.68 -55.46
N LYS A 117 -15.32 21.38 -55.02
CA LYS A 117 -15.23 22.70 -54.37
C LYS A 117 -15.01 22.63 -52.85
N GLY A 118 -14.80 21.45 -52.26
CA GLY A 118 -14.48 21.29 -50.83
C GLY A 118 -15.59 21.72 -49.84
N GLY A 119 -16.78 22.09 -50.30
CA GLY A 119 -17.76 22.86 -49.53
C GLY A 119 -18.39 22.13 -48.32
N LEU A 120 -18.57 20.81 -48.38
CA LEU A 120 -19.04 20.05 -47.21
C LEU A 120 -17.94 19.77 -46.19
N ARG A 121 -16.69 19.68 -46.63
CA ARG A 121 -15.56 19.39 -45.74
C ARG A 121 -15.03 20.64 -45.06
N GLU A 122 -15.14 21.81 -45.67
CA GLU A 122 -14.53 23.05 -45.15
C GLU A 122 -15.43 23.82 -44.17
N VAL A 123 -16.76 23.80 -44.35
CA VAL A 123 -17.69 24.51 -43.46
C VAL A 123 -18.01 23.69 -42.21
N VAL A 124 -18.29 22.38 -42.37
CA VAL A 124 -18.50 21.47 -41.24
C VAL A 124 -17.21 21.30 -40.43
N ALA A 125 -16.04 21.17 -41.09
CA ALA A 125 -14.79 21.13 -40.36
C ALA A 125 -14.46 22.47 -39.69
N LYS A 126 -14.82 23.64 -40.22
CA LYS A 126 -14.57 24.91 -39.52
C LYS A 126 -15.44 25.06 -38.27
N GLU A 127 -16.75 24.80 -38.35
CA GLU A 127 -17.62 24.90 -37.18
C GLU A 127 -17.29 23.86 -36.10
N GLU A 128 -17.00 22.62 -36.51
CA GLU A 128 -16.56 21.58 -35.57
C GLU A 128 -15.17 21.89 -35.01
N TYR A 129 -14.26 22.43 -35.80
CA TYR A 129 -12.93 22.86 -35.34
C TYR A 129 -13.00 24.03 -34.38
N GLU A 130 -13.86 25.02 -34.62
CA GLU A 130 -14.08 26.15 -33.71
C GLU A 130 -14.69 25.69 -32.38
N LYS A 131 -15.68 24.79 -32.41
CA LYS A 131 -16.23 24.18 -31.19
C LYS A 131 -15.17 23.38 -30.45
N LEU A 132 -14.37 22.58 -31.16
CA LEU A 132 -13.30 21.79 -30.58
C LEU A 132 -12.20 22.70 -29.98
N LEU A 133 -11.91 23.85 -30.60
CA LEU A 133 -10.96 24.84 -30.07
C LEU A 133 -11.49 25.44 -28.76
N GLN A 134 -12.78 25.80 -28.72
CA GLN A 134 -13.41 26.33 -27.52
C GLN A 134 -13.46 25.29 -26.38
N GLU A 135 -13.77 24.05 -26.70
CA GLU A 135 -13.73 22.94 -25.75
C GLU A 135 -12.31 22.68 -25.26
N TYR A 136 -11.31 22.72 -26.16
CA TYR A 136 -9.91 22.59 -25.80
C TYR A 136 -9.45 23.71 -24.88
N GLU A 137 -9.84 24.97 -25.15
CA GLU A 137 -9.50 26.10 -24.28
C GLU A 137 -10.16 26.00 -22.90
N LYS A 138 -11.43 25.60 -22.83
CA LYS A 138 -12.12 25.34 -21.56
C LYS A 138 -11.45 24.21 -20.78
N LEU A 139 -11.18 23.09 -21.45
CA LEU A 139 -10.55 21.93 -20.83
C LEU A 139 -9.12 22.28 -20.36
N LYS A 140 -8.39 23.09 -21.12
CA LYS A 140 -7.08 23.61 -20.73
C LYS A 140 -7.18 24.48 -19.48
N GLN A 141 -8.16 25.37 -19.39
CA GLN A 141 -8.39 26.19 -18.20
C GLN A 141 -8.77 25.35 -16.98
N GLU A 142 -9.65 24.37 -17.14
CA GLU A 142 -10.03 23.44 -16.08
C GLU A 142 -8.85 22.59 -15.62
N TYR A 143 -8.01 22.13 -16.55
CA TYR A 143 -6.79 21.39 -16.25
C TYR A 143 -5.81 22.23 -15.41
N GLU A 144 -5.51 23.47 -15.82
CA GLU A 144 -4.62 24.34 -15.05
C GLU A 144 -5.21 24.66 -13.67
N ALA A 145 -6.51 24.93 -13.57
CA ALA A 145 -7.16 25.19 -12.29
C ALA A 145 -7.16 23.96 -11.35
N ILE A 146 -7.32 22.75 -11.88
CA ILE A 146 -7.22 21.51 -11.11
C ILE A 146 -5.77 21.29 -10.68
N LYS A 147 -4.82 21.49 -11.59
CA LYS A 147 -3.39 21.35 -11.31
C LYS A 147 -2.94 22.27 -10.17
N GLU A 148 -3.31 23.54 -10.21
CA GLU A 148 -3.02 24.50 -9.13
C GLU A 148 -3.63 24.06 -7.78
N LYS A 149 -4.88 23.56 -7.79
CA LYS A 149 -5.53 23.06 -6.57
C LYS A 149 -4.83 21.83 -6.00
N VAL A 150 -4.39 20.90 -6.85
CA VAL A 150 -3.64 19.72 -6.43
C VAL A 150 -2.30 20.13 -5.84
N GLU A 151 -1.54 20.99 -6.50
CA GLU A 151 -0.26 21.51 -6.00
C GLU A 151 -0.42 22.22 -4.65
N ALA A 152 -1.47 23.05 -4.49
CA ALA A 152 -1.77 23.72 -3.24
C ALA A 152 -2.13 22.73 -2.11
N ALA A 153 -2.97 21.73 -2.39
CA ALA A 153 -3.35 20.71 -1.41
C ALA A 153 -2.16 19.83 -1.00
N GLU A 154 -1.28 19.47 -1.94
CA GLU A 154 -0.05 18.75 -1.66
C GLU A 154 0.88 19.56 -0.75
N LEU A 155 1.08 20.85 -1.05
CA LEU A 155 1.88 21.75 -0.23
C LEU A 155 1.32 21.89 1.20
N GLU A 156 0.01 22.09 1.35
CA GLU A 156 -0.64 22.21 2.65
C GLU A 156 -0.52 20.91 3.47
N SER A 157 -0.70 19.76 2.83
CA SER A 157 -0.55 18.45 3.49
C SER A 157 0.89 18.20 3.94
N LEU A 158 1.87 18.60 3.12
CA LEU A 158 3.29 18.47 3.41
C LEU A 158 3.70 19.37 4.57
N GLU A 159 3.13 20.59 4.64
CA GLU A 159 3.38 21.53 5.73
C GLU A 159 2.83 21.02 7.06
N LYS A 160 1.58 20.52 7.08
CA LYS A 160 0.99 19.86 8.25
C LYS A 160 1.82 18.66 8.72
N ALA A 161 2.25 17.80 7.79
CA ALA A 161 3.09 16.65 8.11
C ALA A 161 4.45 17.07 8.71
N LYS A 162 5.05 18.16 8.21
CA LYS A 162 6.29 18.72 8.78
C LYS A 162 6.08 19.23 10.20
N GLU A 163 5.00 19.94 10.47
CA GLU A 163 4.67 20.42 11.82
C GLU A 163 4.45 19.26 12.80
N GLU A 164 3.74 18.20 12.39
CA GLU A 164 3.54 17.01 13.19
C GLU A 164 4.87 16.30 13.51
N ILE A 165 5.73 16.14 12.51
CA ILE A 165 7.08 15.55 12.69
C ILE A 165 7.90 16.37 13.69
N GLU A 166 7.87 17.69 13.59
CA GLU A 166 8.60 18.58 14.49
C GLU A 166 8.08 18.48 15.94
N ASN A 167 6.76 18.41 16.10
CA ASN A 167 6.13 18.21 17.41
C ASN A 167 6.46 16.83 18.01
N LEU A 168 6.46 15.78 17.20
CA LEU A 168 6.85 14.44 17.61
C LEU A 168 8.32 14.38 18.02
N LYS A 169 9.22 15.03 17.27
CA LYS A 169 10.65 15.12 17.64
C LYS A 169 10.84 15.78 19.01
N LYS A 170 10.17 16.90 19.27
CA LYS A 170 10.23 17.58 20.58
C LYS A 170 9.74 16.70 21.73
N LYS A 171 8.65 15.94 21.52
CA LYS A 171 8.16 14.99 22.53
C LYS A 171 9.16 13.86 22.76
N LEU A 172 9.75 13.33 21.70
CA LEU A 172 10.71 12.22 21.76
C LEU A 172 11.97 12.63 22.51
N GLN A 173 12.48 13.85 22.28
CA GLN A 173 13.60 14.40 23.02
C GLN A 173 13.31 14.53 24.52
N LYS A 174 12.14 15.06 24.90
CA LYS A 174 11.73 15.16 26.31
C LYS A 174 11.66 13.80 26.99
N LEU A 175 11.05 12.81 26.33
CA LEU A 175 10.97 11.45 26.86
C LEU A 175 12.34 10.80 27.02
N GLU A 176 13.29 11.12 26.13
CA GLU A 176 14.65 10.62 26.22
C GLU A 176 15.44 11.24 27.39
N GLU A 177 15.20 12.53 27.68
CA GLU A 177 15.73 13.21 28.86
C GLU A 177 15.13 12.63 30.15
N GLU A 178 13.81 12.49 30.24
CA GLU A 178 13.12 11.87 31.38
C GLU A 178 13.59 10.43 31.63
N LYS A 179 13.78 9.64 30.56
CA LYS A 179 14.31 8.27 30.68
C LYS A 179 15.71 8.26 31.29
N LYS A 180 16.59 9.18 30.89
CA LYS A 180 17.96 9.27 31.44
C LYS A 180 17.95 9.65 32.93
N GLU A 181 17.07 10.56 33.33
CA GLU A 181 16.89 10.92 34.74
C GLU A 181 16.41 9.72 35.56
N LEU A 182 15.37 9.03 35.10
CA LEU A 182 14.84 7.83 35.76
C LEU A 182 15.88 6.70 35.85
N GLU A 183 16.70 6.51 34.81
CA GLU A 183 17.81 5.55 34.85
C GLU A 183 18.87 5.90 35.89
N LYS A 184 19.14 7.19 36.09
CA LYS A 184 20.08 7.65 37.13
C LYS A 184 19.49 7.42 38.52
N GLU A 185 18.24 7.82 38.74
CA GLU A 185 17.55 7.58 40.03
C GLU A 185 17.48 6.09 40.36
N LEU A 186 17.18 5.24 39.38
CA LEU A 186 17.14 3.79 39.57
C LEU A 186 18.51 3.23 40.01
N LYS A 187 19.61 3.74 39.45
CA LYS A 187 20.96 3.34 39.87
C LYS A 187 21.24 3.77 41.31
N GLU A 188 20.88 5.00 41.68
CA GLU A 188 21.05 5.50 43.05
C GLU A 188 20.23 4.68 44.07
N GLN A 189 18.99 4.34 43.74
CA GLN A 189 18.14 3.49 44.59
C GLN A 189 18.71 2.08 44.74
N LYS A 190 19.28 1.49 43.69
CA LYS A 190 19.95 0.18 43.77
C LYS A 190 21.14 0.21 44.72
N VAL A 191 21.95 1.27 44.70
CA VAL A 191 23.08 1.41 45.64
C VAL A 191 22.57 1.49 47.09
N LYS A 192 21.54 2.31 47.34
CA LYS A 192 20.93 2.41 48.67
C LYS A 192 20.38 1.07 49.16
N LEU A 193 19.75 0.29 48.27
CA LEU A 193 19.24 -1.03 48.63
C LEU A 193 20.36 -1.97 49.09
N ILE A 194 21.48 -2.02 48.37
CA ILE A 194 22.66 -2.82 48.76
C ILE A 194 23.19 -2.38 50.14
N GLU A 195 23.25 -1.07 50.40
CA GLU A 195 23.67 -0.56 51.71
C GLU A 195 22.71 -0.97 52.84
N TYR A 196 21.39 -0.92 52.59
CA TYR A 196 20.40 -1.36 53.57
C TYR A 196 20.48 -2.87 53.83
N GLU A 197 20.67 -3.69 52.80
CA GLU A 197 20.88 -5.13 52.93
C GLU A 197 22.13 -5.46 53.76
N ALA A 198 23.24 -4.73 53.53
CA ALA A 198 24.45 -4.90 54.32
C ALA A 198 24.25 -4.49 55.79
N LYS A 199 23.53 -3.40 56.04
CA LYS A 199 23.17 -2.98 57.40
C LYS A 199 22.27 -4.00 58.11
N ALA A 200 21.31 -4.58 57.39
CA ALA A 200 20.43 -5.62 57.93
C ALA A 200 21.21 -6.87 58.36
N LYS A 201 22.14 -7.36 57.52
CA LYS A 201 23.03 -8.48 57.87
C LYS A 201 23.88 -8.18 59.11
N ARG A 202 24.44 -6.97 59.19
CA ARG A 202 25.23 -6.56 60.37
C ARG A 202 24.37 -6.49 61.64
N ALA A 203 23.12 -6.04 61.52
CA ALA A 203 22.21 -6.01 62.65
C ALA A 203 21.91 -7.42 63.16
N GLU A 204 21.70 -8.39 62.26
CA GLU A 204 21.52 -9.81 62.60
C GLU A 204 22.75 -10.41 63.30
N GLU A 205 23.96 -10.13 62.81
CA GLU A 205 25.21 -10.55 63.46
C GLU A 205 25.36 -9.96 64.87
N LEU A 206 25.02 -8.68 65.05
CA LEU A 206 25.06 -8.03 66.35
C LEU A 206 24.01 -8.59 67.30
N GLU A 207 22.80 -8.90 66.81
CA GLU A 207 21.75 -9.52 67.61
C GLU A 207 22.20 -10.89 68.13
N ASN A 208 22.85 -11.70 67.29
CA ASN A 208 23.40 -12.99 67.70
C ASN A 208 24.49 -12.84 68.77
N LYS A 209 25.41 -11.87 68.60
CA LYS A 209 26.43 -11.56 69.61
C LYS A 209 25.85 -11.08 70.93
N VAL A 210 24.77 -10.28 70.89
CA VAL A 210 24.08 -9.85 72.11
C VAL A 210 23.51 -11.05 72.85
N LYS A 211 22.86 -11.99 72.13
CA LYS A 211 22.35 -13.25 72.72
C LYS A 211 23.46 -14.08 73.37
N GLU A 212 24.62 -14.20 72.72
CA GLU A 212 25.79 -14.88 73.28
C GLU A 212 26.32 -14.20 74.55
N LEU A 213 26.45 -12.87 74.53
CA LEU A 213 26.90 -12.09 75.69
C LEU A 213 25.92 -12.16 76.86
N GLU A 214 24.62 -12.14 76.58
CA GLU A 214 23.57 -12.33 77.60
C GLU A 214 23.67 -13.71 78.27
N GLN A 215 23.97 -14.76 77.49
CA GLN A 215 24.17 -16.09 78.02
C GLN A 215 25.43 -16.18 78.89
N LEU A 216 26.56 -15.64 78.42
CA LEU A 216 27.80 -15.58 79.19
C LEU A 216 27.65 -14.75 80.49
N ALA A 217 26.87 -13.67 80.45
CA ALA A 217 26.59 -12.88 81.64
C ALA A 217 25.82 -13.69 82.70
N LYS A 218 24.81 -14.47 82.28
CA LYS A 218 24.09 -15.38 83.19
C LYS A 218 25.02 -16.42 83.81
N GLU A 219 25.87 -17.05 82.99
CA GLU A 219 26.86 -18.04 83.45
C GLU A 219 27.87 -17.41 84.43
N SER A 220 28.35 -16.20 84.14
CA SER A 220 29.24 -15.48 85.04
C SER A 220 28.57 -15.13 86.37
N GLU A 221 27.27 -14.81 86.37
CA GLU A 221 26.53 -14.55 87.60
C GLU A 221 26.36 -15.82 88.44
N GLU A 222 26.06 -16.96 87.81
CA GLU A 222 26.01 -18.27 88.48
C GLU A 222 27.36 -18.67 89.08
N LEU A 223 28.45 -18.49 88.32
CA LEU A 223 29.80 -18.76 88.82
C LEU A 223 30.17 -17.85 89.98
N LYS A 224 29.75 -16.57 89.96
CA LYS A 224 29.97 -15.65 91.06
C LYS A 224 29.26 -16.10 92.34
N LYS A 225 27.99 -16.53 92.24
CA LYS A 225 27.24 -17.10 93.38
C LYS A 225 27.95 -18.32 93.97
N LYS A 226 28.40 -19.25 93.11
CA LYS A 226 29.18 -20.43 93.55
C LYS A 226 30.50 -20.03 94.21
N LEU A 227 31.19 -19.02 93.70
CA LEU A 227 32.44 -18.53 94.29
C LEU A 227 32.21 -17.95 95.70
N GLU A 228 31.13 -17.17 95.88
CA GLU A 228 30.73 -16.64 97.18
C GLU A 228 30.40 -17.77 98.18
N GLU A 229 29.71 -18.83 97.74
CA GLU A 229 29.45 -20.03 98.56
C GLU A 229 30.75 -20.72 98.99
N VAL A 230 31.66 -20.99 98.05
CA VAL A 230 32.95 -21.63 98.34
C VAL A 230 33.82 -20.77 99.27
N GLN A 231 33.79 -19.44 99.10
CA GLN A 231 34.50 -18.54 100.01
C GLN A 231 33.94 -18.61 101.42
N ALA A 232 32.62 -18.64 101.58
CA ALA A 232 31.98 -18.80 102.89
C ALA A 232 32.31 -20.16 103.54
N GLU A 233 32.39 -21.24 102.76
CA GLU A 233 32.84 -22.55 103.25
C GLU A 233 34.32 -22.53 103.66
N ALA A 234 35.18 -21.87 102.89
CA ALA A 234 36.60 -21.73 103.21
C ALA A 234 36.82 -20.92 104.50
N GLU A 235 36.02 -19.88 104.76
CA GLU A 235 36.05 -19.14 106.02
C GLU A 235 35.64 -20.02 107.22
N LYS A 236 34.57 -20.80 107.08
CA LYS A 236 34.15 -21.78 108.11
C LYS A 236 35.24 -22.83 108.35
N ALA A 237 35.89 -23.32 107.31
CA ALA A 237 36.97 -24.28 107.43
C ALA A 237 38.17 -23.71 108.21
N LYS A 238 38.53 -22.43 107.97
CA LYS A 238 39.56 -21.73 108.77
C LYS A 238 39.15 -21.57 110.24
N GLU A 239 37.90 -21.26 110.51
CA GLU A 239 37.39 -21.14 111.88
C GLU A 239 37.45 -22.50 112.61
N LEU A 240 37.06 -23.58 111.93
CA LEU A 240 37.23 -24.95 112.44
C LEU A 240 38.70 -25.31 112.65
N GLU A 241 39.60 -24.93 111.74
CA GLU A 241 41.04 -25.17 111.88
C GLU A 241 41.61 -24.46 113.12
N ASN A 242 41.23 -23.20 113.34
CA ASN A 242 41.60 -22.47 114.55
C ASN A 242 41.07 -23.15 115.81
N ARG A 243 39.82 -23.64 115.78
CA ARG A 243 39.23 -24.36 116.91
C ARG A 243 39.93 -25.69 117.18
N ILE A 244 40.36 -26.41 116.15
CA ILE A 244 41.17 -27.63 116.29
C ILE A 244 42.49 -27.29 116.97
N LYS A 245 43.19 -26.22 116.56
CA LYS A 245 44.43 -25.78 117.21
C LYS A 245 44.23 -25.47 118.69
N GLU A 246 43.16 -24.75 119.05
CA GLU A 246 42.81 -24.48 120.45
C GLU A 246 42.57 -25.77 121.24
N LEU A 247 41.80 -26.72 120.68
CA LEU A 247 41.53 -28.01 121.31
C LEU A 247 42.80 -28.86 121.45
N GLU A 248 43.72 -28.81 120.48
CA GLU A 248 45.03 -29.47 120.55
C GLU A 248 45.90 -28.88 121.66
N GLU A 249 45.88 -27.55 121.86
CA GLU A 249 46.53 -26.86 122.98
C GLU A 249 45.90 -27.26 124.33
N GLU A 250 44.57 -27.37 124.41
CA GLU A 250 43.89 -27.85 125.62
C GLU A 250 44.24 -29.31 125.93
N ILE A 251 44.24 -30.18 124.91
CA ILE A 251 44.64 -31.59 125.06
C ILE A 251 46.10 -31.69 125.52
N THR A 252 47.01 -30.87 125.02
CA THR A 252 48.41 -30.87 125.49
C THR A 252 48.51 -30.42 126.95
N LYS A 253 47.81 -29.36 127.35
CA LYS A 253 47.72 -28.94 128.76
C LYS A 253 47.12 -30.03 129.66
N LEU A 254 46.07 -30.71 129.21
CA LEU A 254 45.46 -31.82 129.94
C LEU A 254 46.41 -33.03 130.04
N LYS A 255 47.14 -33.36 128.97
CA LYS A 255 48.18 -34.41 128.99
C LYS A 255 49.27 -34.07 130.00
N ASP A 256 49.74 -32.83 130.03
CA ASP A 256 50.72 -32.36 131.01
C ASP A 256 50.16 -32.39 132.45
N GLY A 257 48.90 -32.01 132.63
CA GLY A 257 48.19 -32.10 133.90
C GLY A 257 48.03 -33.54 134.38
N ILE A 258 47.62 -34.46 133.51
CA ILE A 258 47.54 -35.90 133.79
C ILE A 258 48.93 -36.45 134.13
N LYS A 259 49.98 -36.04 133.40
CA LYS A 259 51.35 -36.46 133.68
C LYS A 259 51.80 -36.02 135.07
N LYS A 260 51.57 -34.76 135.45
CA LYS A 260 51.84 -34.25 136.80
C LYS A 260 51.02 -34.96 137.87
N ALA A 261 49.74 -35.20 137.63
CA ALA A 261 48.89 -35.94 138.56
C ALA A 261 49.39 -37.38 138.75
N LYS A 262 49.86 -38.01 137.67
CA LYS A 262 50.47 -39.35 137.69
C LYS A 262 51.79 -39.35 138.49
N GLU A 263 52.65 -38.35 138.30
CA GLU A 263 53.87 -38.15 139.09
C GLU A 263 53.57 -37.94 140.57
N ILE A 264 52.51 -37.19 140.92
CA ILE A 264 52.06 -37.01 142.30
C ILE A 264 51.53 -38.32 142.89
N LEU A 265 50.74 -39.09 142.13
CA LEU A 265 50.20 -40.38 142.55
C LEU A 265 51.31 -41.43 142.78
N GLU A 266 52.35 -41.42 141.95
CA GLU A 266 53.56 -42.24 142.13
C GLU A 266 54.39 -41.82 143.35
N SER A 267 54.24 -40.59 143.85
CA SER A 267 54.89 -40.11 145.08
C SER A 267 54.11 -40.38 146.38
N LEU A 268 52.87 -40.90 146.28
CA LEU A 268 51.97 -41.18 147.41
C LEU A 268 51.75 -42.69 147.67
N LEU A 269 52.44 -43.56 146.92
CA LEU A 269 52.50 -45.03 147.07
C LEU A 269 53.89 -45.46 147.53
#